data_AF-A0A7S6N1P2-F1
#
_entry.id   AF-A0A7S6N1P2-F1
#
_cell.length_a   1.000
_cell.length_b   1.000
_cell.length_c   1.000
_cell.angle_alpha   90.00
_cell.angle_beta   90.00
_cell.angle_gamma   90.00
#
_symmetry.space_group_name_H-M   'P 1'
#
loop_
_entity.id
_entity.type
_entity.pdbx_description
1 polymer ?
#
loop_
_entity_poly.entity_id
_entity_poly.type
_entity_poly.pdbx_seq_one_letter_code
_entity_poly.pdbx_strand_id
1 'polypeptide(L)'
;MNTAQVRCQKNCKNTCSMLNEALRKETASVQFYEEVLDQCNSPEVRNLFVDMIEQRRAEILIIIQKLNEIHARSQSIDGVIQSFH
;
A
#
# COMPACT_ATOMS: atom_id res chain seq x y z
N MET A 1 17.61 -35.06 -19.01
CA MET A 1 17.96 -33.62 -18.93
C MET A 1 16.66 -32.84 -18.69
N ASN A 2 16.20 -32.81 -17.45
CA ASN A 2 16.38 -31.75 -16.43
C ASN A 2 15.47 -30.51 -16.64
N THR A 3 14.24 -30.68 -16.15
CA THR A 3 13.42 -29.74 -15.35
C THR A 3 13.09 -28.34 -15.88
N ALA A 4 11.87 -28.24 -16.41
CA ALA A 4 10.86 -27.22 -16.15
C ALA A 4 11.37 -25.87 -15.61
N GLN A 5 11.64 -24.96 -16.53
CA GLN A 5 11.77 -23.54 -16.27
C GLN A 5 10.42 -23.02 -15.76
N VAL A 6 10.26 -22.94 -14.43
CA VAL A 6 9.10 -22.31 -13.80
C VAL A 6 9.06 -20.86 -14.27
N ARG A 7 8.12 -20.60 -15.18
CA ARG A 7 7.87 -19.29 -15.77
C ARG A 7 7.24 -18.41 -14.67
N CYS A 8 8.06 -17.75 -13.87
CA CYS A 8 7.60 -16.67 -13.01
C CYS A 8 6.91 -15.62 -13.89
N GLN A 9 5.58 -15.57 -13.85
CA GLN A 9 4.79 -14.46 -14.37
C GLN A 9 5.40 -13.17 -13.82
N LYS A 10 5.48 -12.12 -14.64
CA LYS A 10 6.06 -10.81 -14.31
C LYS A 10 5.27 -10.10 -13.19
N ASN A 11 5.26 -10.67 -11.99
CA ASN A 11 4.79 -10.05 -10.78
C ASN A 11 5.70 -8.84 -10.52
N CYS A 12 5.11 -7.71 -10.14
CA CYS A 12 5.76 -6.40 -9.97
C CYS A 12 7.24 -6.49 -9.54
N LYS A 13 8.14 -5.77 -10.23
CA LYS A 13 9.54 -5.63 -9.76
C LYS A 13 9.48 -5.02 -8.35
N ASN A 14 9.77 -5.83 -7.33
CA ASN A 14 9.76 -5.43 -5.91
C ASN A 14 8.39 -4.94 -5.40
N THR A 15 7.45 -5.87 -5.23
CA THR A 15 6.09 -5.63 -4.71
C THR A 15 6.07 -4.78 -3.43
N CYS A 16 6.97 -5.01 -2.47
CA CYS A 16 7.01 -4.21 -1.23
C CYS A 16 7.40 -2.76 -1.50
N SER A 17 8.41 -2.51 -2.35
CA SER A 17 8.81 -1.16 -2.75
C SER A 17 7.67 -0.42 -3.44
N MET A 18 6.93 -1.10 -4.33
CA MET A 18 5.78 -0.51 -5.03
C MET A 18 4.63 -0.19 -4.08
N LEU A 19 4.32 -1.07 -3.12
CA LEU A 19 3.29 -0.81 -2.11
C LEU A 19 3.69 0.32 -1.14
N ASN A 20 4.96 0.41 -0.76
CA ASN A 20 5.46 1.52 0.06
C ASN A 20 5.41 2.86 -0.69
N GLU A 21 5.74 2.88 -1.98
CA GLU A 21 5.62 4.08 -2.81
C GLU A 21 4.16 4.48 -3.01
N ALA A 22 3.25 3.52 -3.18
CA ALA A 22 1.81 3.78 -3.21
C ALA A 22 1.34 4.40 -1.88
N LEU A 23 1.71 3.80 -0.75
CA LEU A 23 1.39 4.32 0.59
C LEU A 23 1.88 5.77 0.77
N ARG A 24 3.11 6.06 0.34
CA ARG A 24 3.70 7.41 0.39
C ARG A 24 2.89 8.41 -0.43
N LYS A 25 2.48 8.04 -1.64
CA LYS A 25 1.71 8.92 -2.53
C LYS A 25 0.30 9.19 -1.99
N GLU A 26 -0.40 8.15 -1.55
CA GLU A 26 -1.75 8.32 -0.97
C GLU A 26 -1.72 9.20 0.29
N THR A 27 -0.72 9.00 1.16
CA THR A 27 -0.54 9.84 2.36
C THR A 27 -0.29 11.30 1.99
N ALA A 28 0.56 11.55 0.98
CA ALA A 28 0.82 12.91 0.50
C ALA A 28 -0.41 13.56 -0.13
N SER A 29 -1.26 12.78 -0.82
CA SER A 29 -2.52 13.28 -1.37
C SER A 29 -3.51 13.67 -0.27
N VAL A 30 -3.61 12.91 0.81
CA VAL A 30 -4.44 13.29 1.97
C VAL A 30 -3.97 14.61 2.57
N GLN A 31 -2.67 14.75 2.83
CA GLN A 31 -2.09 15.99 3.38
C GLN A 31 -2.38 17.19 2.49
N PHE A 32 -2.20 17.04 1.18
CA PHE A 32 -2.52 18.10 0.21
C PHE A 32 -4.00 18.49 0.25
N TYR A 33 -4.93 17.53 0.34
CA TYR A 33 -6.36 17.84 0.42
C TYR A 33 -6.76 18.48 1.75
N GLU A 34 -6.12 18.10 2.86
CA GLU A 34 -6.30 18.76 4.16
C GLU A 34 -5.84 20.23 4.09
N GLU A 35 -4.69 20.51 3.47
CA GLU A 35 -4.21 21.89 3.24
C GLU A 35 -5.16 22.73 2.36
N VAL A 36 -5.82 22.10 1.38
CA VAL A 36 -6.83 22.76 0.54
C VAL A 36 -8.09 23.07 1.35
N LEU A 37 -8.53 22.16 2.23
CA LEU A 37 -9.66 22.37 3.12
C LEU A 37 -9.43 23.55 4.07
N ASP A 38 -8.21 23.72 4.57
CA ASP A 38 -7.86 24.83 5.46
C ASP A 38 -7.99 26.20 4.78
N GLN A 39 -7.89 26.24 3.45
CA GLN A 39 -7.99 27.47 2.64
C GLN A 39 -9.38 27.67 2.00
N CYS A 40 -10.27 26.69 2.10
CA CYS A 40 -11.55 26.69 1.39
C CYS A 40 -12.76 26.96 2.31
N ASN A 41 -13.49 28.04 2.02
CA ASN A 41 -14.72 28.43 2.72
C ASN A 41 -16.01 27.99 2.01
N SER A 42 -15.93 27.44 0.79
CA SER A 42 -17.12 26.98 0.06
C SER A 42 -17.61 25.63 0.59
N PRO A 43 -18.84 25.51 1.12
CA PRO A 43 -19.33 24.25 1.69
C PRO A 43 -19.36 23.08 0.70
N GLU A 44 -19.72 23.34 -0.55
CA GLU A 44 -19.77 22.32 -1.60
C GLU A 44 -18.37 21.74 -1.89
N VAL A 45 -17.38 22.62 -2.02
CA VAL A 45 -16.00 22.22 -2.28
C VAL A 45 -15.41 21.51 -1.06
N ARG A 46 -15.75 21.96 0.16
CA ARG A 46 -15.34 21.26 1.38
C ARG A 46 -15.87 19.83 1.44
N ASN A 47 -17.16 19.63 1.15
CA ASN A 47 -17.75 18.29 1.16
C ASN A 47 -17.06 17.36 0.15
N LEU A 48 -16.78 17.86 -1.06
CA LEU A 48 -16.01 17.11 -2.06
C LEU A 48 -14.64 16.67 -1.53
N PHE A 49 -13.85 17.57 -0.94
CA PHE A 49 -12.52 17.23 -0.44
C PHE A 49 -12.57 16.31 0.78
N VAL A 50 -13.59 16.44 1.65
CA VAL A 50 -13.82 15.51 2.76
C VAL A 50 -14.06 14.10 2.22
N ASP A 51 -14.94 13.94 1.23
CA ASP A 51 -15.22 12.63 0.62
C ASP A 51 -13.97 12.04 -0.04
N MET A 52 -13.18 12.87 -0.73
CA MET A 52 -11.90 12.46 -1.32
C MET A 52 -10.88 12.00 -0.27
N ILE A 53 -10.77 12.71 0.85
CA ILE A 53 -9.87 12.35 1.96
C ILE A 53 -10.27 11.00 2.55
N GLU A 54 -11.57 10.78 2.81
CA GLU A 54 -12.05 9.53 3.38
C GLU A 54 -11.83 8.34 2.44
N GLN A 55 -12.04 8.51 1.13
CA GLN A 55 -11.71 7.48 0.15
C GLN A 55 -10.20 7.13 0.18
N ARG A 56 -9.33 8.14 0.20
CA ARG A 56 -7.87 7.94 0.22
C ARG A 56 -7.41 7.27 1.51
N ARG A 57 -8.01 7.60 2.66
CA ARG A 57 -7.76 6.92 3.94
C ARG A 57 -8.13 5.43 3.86
N ALA A 58 -9.23 5.08 3.22
CA ALA A 58 -9.59 3.68 2.99
C ALA A 58 -8.57 2.96 2.10
N GLU A 59 -8.09 3.60 1.02
CA GLU A 59 -7.05 3.06 0.14
C GLU A 59 -5.72 2.84 0.89
N ILE A 60 -5.31 3.78 1.76
CA ILE A 60 -4.15 3.66 2.66
C ILE A 60 -4.27 2.41 3.54
N LEU A 61 -5.42 2.20 4.17
CA LEU A 61 -5.64 1.03 5.03
C LEU A 61 -5.51 -0.29 4.26
N ILE A 62 -6.03 -0.36 3.03
CA ILE A 62 -5.91 -1.53 2.15
C ILE A 62 -4.42 -1.81 1.84
N ILE A 63 -3.65 -0.78 1.53
CA ILE A 63 -2.21 -0.91 1.24
C ILE A 63 -1.45 -1.40 2.49
N ILE A 64 -1.73 -0.83 3.67
CA ILE A 64 -1.11 -1.24 4.94
C ILE A 64 -1.44 -2.70 5.25
N GLN A 65 -2.71 -3.09 5.11
CA GLN A 65 -3.13 -4.48 5.32
C GLN A 65 -2.36 -5.42 4.40
N LYS A 66 -2.17 -5.03 3.12
CA LYS A 66 -1.42 -5.87 2.17
C LYS A 66 0.06 -5.97 2.51
N LEU A 67 0.68 -4.88 2.94
CA LEU A 67 2.07 -4.88 3.42
C LEU A 67 2.23 -5.81 4.62
N ASN A 68 1.31 -5.77 5.59
CA ASN A 68 1.32 -6.63 6.76
C ASN A 68 1.19 -8.11 6.39
N GLU A 69 0.31 -8.47 5.45
CA GLU A 69 0.21 -9.84 4.93
C GLU A 69 1.52 -10.33 4.31
N ILE A 70 2.20 -9.49 3.54
CA ILE A 70 3.47 -9.83 2.90
C ILE A 70 4.56 -10.04 3.95
N HIS A 71 4.65 -9.15 4.94
CA HIS A 71 5.62 -9.27 6.03
C HIS A 71 5.39 -10.54 6.86
N ALA A 72 4.14 -10.84 7.22
CA ALA A 72 3.79 -12.05 7.97
C ALA A 72 4.18 -13.34 7.21
N ARG A 73 3.93 -13.37 5.89
CA ARG A 73 4.36 -14.49 5.03
C ARG A 73 5.88 -14.65 5.02
N SER A 74 6.64 -13.55 4.92
CA SER A 74 8.12 -13.60 4.95
C SER A 74 8.62 -14.17 6.28
N GLN A 75 8.11 -13.69 7.41
CA GLN A 75 8.52 -14.15 8.75
C GLN A 75 8.20 -15.63 9.00
N SER A 76 7.06 -16.11 8.49
CA SER A 76 6.70 -17.53 8.61
C SER A 76 7.63 -18.47 7.82
N ILE A 77 8.21 -18.01 6.71
CA ILE A 77 9.16 -18.79 5.91
C ILE A 77 10.52 -18.86 6.62
N ASP A 78 10.99 -17.74 7.17
CA ASP A 78 12.28 -17.69 7.87
C ASP A 78 12.28 -18.56 9.15
N GLY A 79 11.16 -18.63 9.87
CA GLY A 79 11.02 -19.47 11.07
C GLY A 79 11.08 -20.97 10.79
N VAL A 80 10.59 -21.43 9.63
CA VAL A 80 10.68 -22.84 9.22
C VAL A 80 12.12 -23.23 8.89
N ILE A 81 12.88 -22.34 8.24
CA ILE A 81 14.29 -22.59 7.89
C ILE A 81 15.17 -22.70 9.14
N GLN A 82 14.87 -21.95 10.20
CA GLN A 82 15.61 -22.05 11.46
C GLN A 82 15.33 -23.33 12.26
N SER A 83 14.20 -24.00 12.02
CA SER A 83 13.83 -25.24 12.74
C SER A 83 14.44 -26.54 12.17
N PHE A 84 15.28 -26.44 11.14
CA PHE A 84 15.96 -27.59 10.50
C PHE A 84 17.49 -27.61 10.70
N HIS A 85 18.03 -26.86 11.66
CA HIS A 85 19.44 -26.92 12.07
C HIS A 85 19.58 -27.43 13.51
#